data_AF-F2RSP5-F1
#
_entry.id   AF-F2RSP5-F1
#
_cell.length_a   1.000
_cell.length_b   1.000
_cell.length_c   1.000
_cell.angle_alpha   90.00
_cell.angle_beta   90.00
_cell.angle_gamma   90.00
#
_symmetry.space_group_name_H-M   'P 1'
#
loop_
_entity.id
_entity.type
_entity.pdbx_description
1 polymer ?
#
loop_
_entity_poly.entity_id
_entity_poly.type
_entity_poly.pdbx_seq_one_letter_code
_entity_poly.pdbx_strand_id
1 'polypeptide(L)' 'MSSTTFFFLFIPILACVLLVINLLLSVHNPYQEKDSVFKCGFHSFLGQNRTQFSISFFIFALLFLLFDLEILL' A
#
# COMPACT_ATOMS: atom_id res chain seq x y z
N MET A 1 0.14 25.64 21.46
CA MET A 1 0.19 24.61 20.39
C MET A 1 -1.06 24.78 19.55
N SER A 2 -0.92 25.04 18.25
CA SER A 2 -2.09 25.26 17.36
C SER A 2 -2.92 23.97 17.27
N SER A 3 -4.25 24.10 17.15
CA SER A 3 -5.15 22.97 16.90
C SER A 3 -4.70 22.13 15.70
N THR A 4 -4.16 22.77 14.65
CA THR A 4 -3.59 22.09 13.48
C THR A 4 -2.38 21.21 13.83
N THR A 5 -1.43 21.73 14.61
CA THR A 5 -0.26 20.96 15.05
C THR A 5 -0.62 19.76 15.91
N PHE A 6 -1.72 19.85 16.68
CA PHE A 6 -2.25 18.73 17.44
C PHE A 6 -2.77 17.61 16.52
N PHE A 7 -3.60 17.95 15.52
CA PHE A 7 -4.13 16.93 14.59
C PHE A 7 -3.03 16.23 13.77
N PHE A 8 -2.02 16.96 13.31
CA PHE A 8 -0.89 16.38 12.58
C PHE A 8 -0.13 15.31 13.38
N LEU A 9 -0.06 15.45 14.70
CA LEU A 9 0.58 14.46 15.57
C LEU A 9 -0.40 13.35 15.98
N PHE A 10 -1.65 13.70 16.30
CA PHE A 10 -2.63 12.76 16.83
C PHE A 10 -3.02 11.67 15.82
N ILE A 11 -3.23 12.02 14.55
CA ILE A 11 -3.70 11.09 13.51
C ILE A 11 -2.75 9.90 13.29
N PRO A 12 -1.43 10.09 13.03
CA PRO A 12 -0.52 8.97 12.83
C PRO A 12 -0.35 8.14 14.11
N ILE A 13 -0.33 8.79 15.28
CA ILE A 13 -0.24 8.08 16.58
C ILE A 13 -1.45 7.17 16.77
N LEU A 14 -2.66 7.67 16.50
CA LEU A 14 -3.88 6.87 16.61
C LEU A 14 -3.85 5.65 15.65
N ALA A 15 -3.40 5.84 14.41
CA ALA A 15 -3.26 4.74 13.45
C ALA A 15 -2.27 3.66 13.95
N CYS A 16 -1.11 4.07 14.47
CA CYS A 16 -0.14 3.16 15.06
C CYS A 16 -0.70 2.40 16.28
N VAL A 17 -1.42 3.11 17.17
CA VAL A 17 -2.05 2.49 18.35
C VAL A 17 -3.05 1.41 17.92
N LEU A 18 -3.91 1.69 16.94
CA LEU A 18 -4.87 0.71 16.44
C LEU A 18 -4.20 -0.50 15.79
N LEU A 19 -3.09 -0.30 15.06
CA LEU A 19 -2.30 -1.39 14.48
C LEU A 19 -1.67 -2.26 15.57
N VAL A 20 -1.09 -1.65 16.61
CA VAL A 20 -0.50 -2.38 17.75
C VAL A 20 -1.56 -3.15 18.51
N ILE A 21 -2.74 -2.57 18.74
CA ILE A 21 -3.87 -3.27 19.35
C ILE A 21 -4.26 -4.48 18.50
N ASN A 22 -4.37 -4.34 17.17
CA ASN A 22 -4.66 -5.47 16.30
C ASN A 22 -3.58 -6.57 16.41
N LEU A 23 -2.30 -6.19 16.39
CA LEU A 23 -1.20 -7.15 16.49
C LEU A 23 -1.22 -7.92 17.83
N LEU A 24 -1.61 -7.27 18.92
CA LEU A 24 -1.67 -7.87 20.26
C LEU A 24 -2.92 -8.74 20.48
N LEU A 25 -4.08 -8.31 19.97
CA LEU A 25 -5.36 -8.98 20.23
C LEU A 25 -5.76 -9.99 19.15
N SER A 26 -5.23 -9.88 17.93
CA SER A 26 -5.61 -10.75 16.82
C SER A 26 -5.10 -12.17 17.02
N VAL A 27 -5.93 -13.17 16.71
CA VAL A 27 -5.56 -14.58 16.78
C VAL A 27 -4.53 -14.89 15.70
N HIS A 28 -3.29 -15.10 16.12
CA HIS A 28 -2.20 -15.51 15.24
C HIS A 28 -2.08 -17.04 15.20
N ASN A 29 -2.68 -17.66 14.18
CA ASN A 29 -2.52 -19.09 13.87
C ASN A 29 -1.86 -19.25 12.49
N PRO A 30 -0.51 -19.27 12.42
CA PRO A 30 0.25 -19.51 11.20
C PRO A 30 0.30 -21.01 10.90
N TYR A 31 0.09 -21.38 9.63
CA TYR A 31 0.26 -22.74 9.15
C TYR A 31 0.79 -22.69 7.72
N GLN A 32 1.53 -23.71 7.30
CA GLN A 32 2.29 -23.70 6.04
C GLN A 32 1.48 -23.28 4.81
N GLU A 33 0.22 -23.69 4.72
CA GLU A 33 -0.66 -23.34 3.59
C GLU A 33 -1.24 -21.92 3.65
N LYS A 34 -1.27 -21.28 4.83
CA LYS A 34 -1.67 -19.87 4.99
C LYS A 34 -0.51 -18.92 4.75
N ASP A 35 0.70 -19.38 5.08
CA ASP A 35 1.93 -18.63 4.85
C ASP A 35 2.43 -18.79 3.40
N SER A 36 1.94 -19.81 2.68
CA SER A 36 2.19 -19.98 1.26
C SER A 36 1.28 -19.07 0.43
N VAL A 37 1.81 -18.56 -0.69
CA VAL A 37 1.02 -17.77 -1.66
C VAL A 37 -0.11 -18.65 -2.18
N PHE A 38 -1.36 -18.21 -2.07
CA PHE A 38 -2.54 -18.96 -2.49
C PHE A 38 -2.40 -19.45 -3.94
N LYS A 39 -2.11 -20.74 -4.11
CA LYS A 39 -1.86 -21.36 -5.42
C LYS A 39 -3.17 -21.85 -6.01
N CYS A 40 -3.98 -20.94 -6.54
CA CYS A 40 -4.91 -21.35 -7.59
C CYS A 40 -4.10 -21.69 -8.85
N GLY A 41 -3.45 -22.86 -8.86
CA GLY A 41 -2.93 -23.57 -10.03
C GLY A 41 -1.80 -22.96 -10.86
N PHE A 42 -1.47 -21.67 -10.72
CA PHE A 42 -0.48 -21.01 -11.58
C PHE A 42 0.41 -20.06 -10.79
N HIS A 43 1.69 -20.40 -10.68
CA HIS A 43 2.71 -19.41 -10.39
C HIS A 43 2.79 -18.48 -11.59
N SER A 44 2.45 -17.20 -11.43
CA SER A 44 2.91 -16.17 -12.37
C SER A 44 4.41 -16.36 -12.53
N PHE A 45 4.82 -16.62 -13.77
CA PHE A 45 6.13 -17.08 -14.23
C PHE A 45 7.27 -16.83 -13.22
N LEU A 46 7.67 -17.88 -12.49
CA LEU A 46 8.85 -17.87 -11.62
C LEU A 46 10.07 -17.44 -12.45
N GLY A 47 10.61 -16.25 -12.19
CA GLY A 47 11.73 -15.67 -12.93
C GLY A 47 11.40 -14.46 -13.82
N GLN A 48 10.13 -14.03 -13.91
CA GLN A 48 9.78 -12.77 -14.59
C GLN A 48 9.62 -11.61 -13.60
N ASN A 49 10.58 -10.69 -13.57
CA ASN A 49 10.47 -9.41 -12.86
C ASN A 49 9.64 -8.36 -13.62
N ARG A 50 9.17 -8.69 -14.82
CA ARG A 50 8.39 -7.80 -15.68
C ARG A 50 7.03 -8.44 -15.90
N THR A 51 5.99 -7.76 -15.45
CA THR A 51 4.60 -8.08 -15.78
C THR A 51 4.19 -7.27 -17.01
N GLN A 52 3.38 -7.88 -17.88
CA GLN A 52 2.77 -7.13 -18.96
C GLN A 52 1.81 -6.11 -18.36
N PHE A 53 2.02 -4.83 -18.70
CA PHE A 53 1.16 -3.73 -18.28
C PHE A 53 0.58 -3.03 -19.51
N SER A 54 -0.60 -2.43 -19.35
CA SER A 54 -1.17 -1.58 -20.39
C SER A 54 -0.48 -0.23 -20.41
N ILE A 55 -0.04 0.21 -21.59
CA ILE A 55 0.61 1.52 -21.81
C ILE A 55 -0.27 2.68 -21.30
N SER A 56 -1.60 2.53 -21.34
CA SER A 56 -2.54 3.55 -20.86
C SER A 56 -2.32 3.94 -19.39
N PHE A 57 -1.94 3.00 -18.51
CA PHE A 57 -1.65 3.32 -17.10
C PHE A 57 -0.40 4.20 -16.96
N PHE A 58 0.60 3.96 -17.80
CA PHE A 58 1.82 4.77 -17.80
C PHE A 58 1.55 6.18 -18.33
N ILE A 59 0.76 6.30 -19.41
CA ILE A 59 0.37 7.60 -19.96
C ILE A 59 -0.43 8.40 -18.93
N PHE A 60 -1.34 7.76 -18.18
CA PHE A 60 -2.09 8.44 -17.11
C PHE A 60 -1.18 9.02 -16.02
N ALA A 61 -0.18 8.25 -15.56
CA ALA A 61 0.77 8.72 -14.57
C ALA A 61 1.64 9.88 -15.09
N LEU A 62 2.04 9.83 -16.37
CA LEU A 62 2.82 10.90 -17.00
C LEU A 62 2.01 12.19 -17.16
N LEU A 63 0.76 12.07 -17.62
CA LEU A 63 -0.16 13.21 -17.71
C LEU A 63 -0.47 13.81 -16.34
N PHE A 64 -0.67 12.98 -15.31
CA PHE A 64 -0.82 13.46 -13.93
C PHE A 64 0.39 14.30 -13.51
N LEU A 65 1.61 13.82 -13.74
CA LEU A 65 2.83 14.55 -13.39
C LEU A 65 2.92 15.89 -14.13
N LEU A 66 2.60 15.91 -15.43
CA LEU A 66 2.67 17.13 -16.24
C LEU A 66 1.63 18.16 -15.80
N PHE A 67 0.37 17.73 -15.61
CA PHE A 67 -0.69 18.64 -15.16
C PHE A 67 -0.50 19.11 -13.73
N ASP A 68 0.07 18.28 -12.85
CA ASP A 68 0.41 18.71 -11.48
C ASP A 68 1.47 19.83 -11.50
N LEU A 69 2.48 19.72 -12.38
CA LEU A 69 3.46 20.79 -12.60
C LEU A 69 2.84 22.06 -13.20
N GLU A 70 1.89 21.94 -14.12
CA GLU A 70 1.18 23.10 -14.69
C GLU A 70 0.26 23.80 -13.69
N ILE A 71 -0.35 23.06 -12.76
CA ILE A 71 -1.17 23.67 -11.68
C ILE A 71 -0.29 24.43 -10.69
N LEU A 72 0.95 23.98 -10.50
CA LEU A 72 1.89 24.59 -9.56
C LEU A 72 2.60 25.83 -10.12
N LEU A 73 2.74 25.93 -11.45
CA LEU A 73 3.38 27.05 -12.16
C LEU A 73 2.43 28.24 -12.37
#